data_AF-A0A9W7CDS8-F1
#
_entry.id   AF-A0A9W7CDS8-F1
#
_cell.length_a   1.000
_cell.length_b   1.000
_cell.length_c   1.000
_cell.angle_alpha   90.00
_cell.angle_beta   90.00
_cell.angle_gamma   90.00
#
_symmetry.space_group_name_H-M   'P 1'
#
loop_
_entity.id
_entity.type
_entity.pdbx_description
1 polymer ?
#
loop_
_entity_poly.entity_id
_entity_poly.type
_entity_poly.pdbx_seq_one_letter_code
_entity_poly.pdbx_strand_id
1 'polypeptide(L)'
;MQAFTGVASRLPVSRSPADIHVFCDMDGVLCDFTALAKRISGVESPPPRRLWSSIATYRKSHEGFYTDLNWLGGGIELLKGLEATNLSILTGCPQGGWGGMEKYLWMQRNVVASEEFMFDGIEWLDHANSRPGPADVGVGAGAGVGVGVGVGVGVGVGVGVGVGVGVGVGVGVGNDVDGKRLNLITCKSKLKQDFCTPGDVLIDDREDIGRRWEDAGGVFIHYKGDELEGKAAEQALEQLVAMKLII
;
A
#
# COMPACT_ATOMS: atom_id res chain seq x y z
N MET A 1 -27.91 16.96 -16.58
CA MET A 1 -27.52 17.93 -15.54
C MET A 1 -28.13 17.50 -14.21
N GLN A 2 -27.39 16.72 -13.42
CA GLN A 2 -27.64 16.55 -11.99
C GLN A 2 -26.35 16.97 -11.29
N ALA A 3 -26.49 17.83 -10.30
CA ALA A 3 -25.41 18.53 -9.65
C ALA A 3 -24.70 17.61 -8.64
N PHE A 4 -23.42 17.34 -8.88
CA PHE A 4 -22.50 16.86 -7.85
C PHE A 4 -22.29 17.99 -6.85
N THR A 5 -23.06 17.96 -5.76
CA THR A 5 -22.90 18.86 -4.62
C THR A 5 -22.34 18.04 -3.48
N GLY A 6 -21.05 18.24 -3.15
CA GLY A 6 -20.51 17.68 -1.90
C GLY A 6 -19.00 17.60 -1.67
N VAL A 7 -18.13 17.58 -2.69
CA VAL A 7 -16.68 17.28 -2.48
C VAL A 7 -15.75 18.43 -2.86
N ALA A 8 -16.29 19.60 -3.22
CA ALA A 8 -15.48 20.79 -3.45
C ALA A 8 -15.32 21.58 -2.14
N SER A 9 -14.06 21.72 -1.71
CA SER A 9 -13.57 22.57 -0.61
C SER A 9 -13.44 21.90 0.77
N ARG A 10 -12.26 21.33 1.01
CA ARG A 10 -11.15 22.03 1.71
C ARG A 10 -10.11 20.97 2.03
N LEU A 11 -9.04 20.89 1.25
CA LEU A 11 -7.76 20.52 1.86
C LEU A 11 -7.53 21.57 2.95
N PRO A 12 -7.49 21.22 4.25
CA PRO A 12 -6.76 22.07 5.14
C PRO A 12 -5.30 21.99 4.68
N VAL A 13 -4.52 23.04 4.95
CA VAL A 13 -3.06 23.04 4.88
C VAL A 13 -2.44 23.55 3.57
N SER A 14 -1.50 24.47 3.80
CA SER A 14 -0.55 25.17 2.93
C SER A 14 0.44 24.27 2.16
N ARG A 15 0.09 23.02 1.84
CA ARG A 15 1.00 22.06 1.18
C ARG A 15 0.83 22.10 -0.33
N SER A 16 1.93 21.96 -1.07
CA SER A 16 1.85 21.83 -2.53
C SER A 16 1.35 20.43 -2.90
N PRO A 17 0.75 20.23 -4.10
CA PRO A 17 0.33 18.90 -4.56
C PRO A 17 1.45 17.85 -4.51
N ALA A 18 2.70 18.25 -4.74
CA ALA A 18 3.86 17.36 -4.69
C ALA A 18 4.19 16.88 -3.26
N ASP A 19 3.75 17.60 -2.23
CA ASP A 19 3.95 17.23 -0.83
C ASP A 19 2.86 16.26 -0.33
N ILE A 20 1.74 16.14 -1.04
CA ILE A 20 0.64 15.27 -0.63
C ILE A 20 1.01 13.82 -0.88
N HIS A 21 0.99 13.01 0.18
CA HIS A 21 1.21 11.57 0.06
C HIS A 21 -0.10 10.88 -0.35
N VAL A 22 -0.03 10.00 -1.35
CA VAL A 22 -1.16 9.16 -1.76
C VAL A 22 -0.90 7.74 -1.28
N PHE A 23 -1.76 7.25 -0.41
CA PHE A 23 -1.77 5.87 0.07
C PHE A 23 -2.85 5.09 -0.66
N CYS A 24 -2.50 3.90 -1.16
CA CYS A 24 -3.43 3.00 -1.84
C CYS A 24 -3.45 1.66 -1.10
N ASP A 25 -4.64 1.19 -0.71
CA ASP A 25 -4.78 -0.17 -0.19
C ASP A 25 -4.60 -1.23 -1.30
N MET A 26 -4.35 -2.46 -0.88
CA MET A 26 -4.16 -3.59 -1.78
C MET A 26 -5.39 -4.51 -1.81
N ASP A 27 -5.95 -4.90 -0.66
CA ASP A 27 -6.97 -5.96 -0.60
C ASP A 27 -8.36 -5.35 -0.80
N GLY A 28 -9.01 -5.62 -1.93
CA GLY A 28 -10.29 -4.98 -2.27
C GLY A 28 -10.15 -3.67 -3.04
N VAL A 29 -8.90 -3.27 -3.37
CA VAL A 29 -8.59 -2.12 -4.22
C VAL A 29 -7.78 -2.55 -5.44
N LEU A 30 -6.54 -3.00 -5.24
CA LEU A 30 -5.69 -3.53 -6.32
C LEU A 30 -5.97 -5.00 -6.60
N CYS A 31 -6.25 -5.78 -5.55
CA CYS A 31 -6.36 -7.23 -5.59
C CYS A 31 -7.75 -7.70 -5.16
N ASP A 32 -8.27 -8.72 -5.83
CA ASP A 32 -9.59 -9.27 -5.53
C ASP A 32 -9.53 -10.29 -4.38
N PHE A 33 -9.43 -9.77 -3.16
CA PHE A 33 -9.49 -10.56 -1.93
C PHE A 33 -10.81 -11.34 -1.83
N THR A 34 -11.93 -10.70 -2.20
CA THR A 34 -13.28 -11.22 -2.01
C THR A 34 -13.53 -12.46 -2.85
N ALA A 35 -13.14 -12.46 -4.13
CA ALA A 35 -13.33 -13.62 -4.99
C ALA A 35 -12.55 -14.85 -4.50
N LEU A 36 -11.29 -14.69 -4.12
CA LEU A 36 -10.50 -15.81 -3.59
C LEU A 36 -11.06 -16.29 -2.25
N ALA A 37 -11.38 -15.37 -1.33
CA ALA A 37 -11.98 -15.68 -0.04
C ALA A 37 -13.30 -16.44 -0.19
N LYS A 38 -14.18 -16.00 -1.09
CA LYS A 38 -15.45 -16.66 -1.43
C LYS A 38 -15.20 -18.06 -1.99
N ARG A 39 -14.27 -18.21 -2.93
CA ARG A 39 -13.92 -19.49 -3.55
C ARG A 39 -13.45 -20.52 -2.52
N ILE A 40 -12.54 -20.15 -1.63
CA ILE A 40 -11.94 -21.08 -0.66
C ILE A 40 -12.82 -21.32 0.57
N SER A 41 -13.68 -20.35 0.90
CA SER A 41 -14.61 -20.49 2.02
C SER A 41 -15.92 -21.15 1.61
N GLY A 42 -16.32 -21.03 0.33
CA GLY A 42 -17.58 -21.52 -0.21
C GLY A 42 -18.80 -20.66 0.13
N VAL A 43 -18.62 -19.42 0.59
CA VAL A 43 -19.70 -18.47 0.90
C VAL A 43 -19.30 -17.04 0.53
N GLU A 44 -20.29 -16.20 0.20
CA GLU A 44 -20.09 -14.81 -0.25
C GLU A 44 -19.35 -13.95 0.78
N SER A 45 -19.79 -14.01 2.05
CA SER A 45 -19.23 -13.19 3.13
C SER A 45 -18.96 -14.09 4.34
N PRO A 46 -17.85 -14.85 4.33
CA PRO A 46 -17.53 -15.78 5.40
C PRO A 46 -17.33 -15.02 6.72
N PRO A 47 -17.89 -15.51 7.84
CA PRO A 47 -17.56 -14.95 9.15
C PRO A 47 -16.05 -15.14 9.43
N PRO A 48 -15.40 -14.26 10.22
CA PRO A 48 -13.96 -14.25 10.40
C PRO A 48 -13.34 -15.62 10.71
N ARG A 49 -13.97 -16.41 11.59
CA ARG A 49 -13.48 -17.75 11.94
C ARG A 49 -13.40 -18.69 10.73
N ARG A 50 -14.43 -18.67 9.85
CA ARG A 50 -14.46 -19.49 8.63
C ARG A 50 -13.43 -18.99 7.64
N LEU A 51 -13.37 -17.67 7.42
CA LEU A 51 -12.41 -17.03 6.52
C LEU A 51 -10.98 -17.45 6.85
N TRP A 52 -10.54 -17.21 8.09
CA TRP A 52 -9.16 -17.50 8.50
C TRP A 52 -8.86 -19.00 8.52
N SER A 53 -9.84 -19.86 8.86
CA SER A 53 -9.67 -21.32 8.78
C SER A 53 -9.51 -21.80 7.34
N SER A 54 -10.25 -21.23 6.39
CA SER A 54 -10.14 -21.55 4.97
C SER A 54 -8.81 -21.07 4.40
N ILE A 55 -8.38 -19.84 4.72
CA ILE A 55 -7.07 -19.31 4.33
C ILE A 55 -5.94 -20.20 4.87
N ALA A 56 -5.98 -20.56 6.15
CA ALA A 56 -4.98 -21.43 6.77
C ALA A 56 -4.94 -22.83 6.12
N THR A 57 -6.09 -23.33 5.64
CA THR A 57 -6.14 -24.60 4.91
C THR A 57 -5.59 -24.45 3.50
N TYR A 58 -5.97 -23.40 2.78
CA TYR A 58 -5.54 -23.11 1.42
C TYR A 58 -4.01 -23.01 1.31
N ARG A 59 -3.37 -22.31 2.26
CA ARG A 59 -1.91 -22.12 2.35
C ARG A 59 -1.11 -23.41 2.57
N LYS A 60 -1.75 -24.54 2.88
CA LYS A 60 -1.03 -25.82 3.04
C LYS A 60 -0.65 -26.46 1.70
N SER A 61 -1.28 -26.04 0.61
CA SER A 61 -1.10 -26.63 -0.72
C SER A 61 -0.87 -25.59 -1.83
N HIS A 62 -0.67 -24.33 -1.45
CA HIS A 62 -0.43 -23.20 -2.34
C HIS A 62 0.71 -22.36 -1.76
N GLU A 63 1.34 -21.53 -2.59
CA GLU A 63 2.47 -20.72 -2.18
C GLU A 63 2.08 -19.68 -1.11
N GLY A 64 0.88 -19.14 -1.20
CA GLY A 64 0.34 -18.17 -0.27
C GLY A 64 -1.10 -17.83 -0.64
N PHE A 65 -1.85 -17.26 0.30
CA PHE A 65 -3.17 -16.75 -0.04
C PHE A 65 -3.05 -15.43 -0.81
N TYR A 66 -2.19 -14.51 -0.34
CA TYR A 66 -2.06 -13.20 -0.97
C TYR A 66 -1.25 -13.26 -2.27
N THR A 67 -0.30 -14.19 -2.40
CA THR A 67 0.46 -14.39 -3.66
C THR A 67 -0.41 -14.84 -4.82
N ASP A 68 -1.56 -15.46 -4.53
CA ASP A 68 -2.45 -16.08 -5.51
C ASP A 68 -3.65 -15.18 -5.87
N LEU A 69 -3.68 -13.95 -5.35
CA LEU A 69 -4.76 -13.01 -5.67
C LEU A 69 -4.66 -12.55 -7.13
N ASN A 70 -5.82 -12.40 -7.77
CA ASN A 70 -5.91 -11.72 -9.05
C ASN A 70 -5.98 -10.20 -8.84
N TRP A 71 -5.66 -9.45 -9.89
CA TRP A 71 -6.07 -8.05 -9.98
C TRP A 71 -7.59 -7.92 -9.81
N LEU A 72 -8.02 -6.90 -9.09
CA LEU A 72 -9.41 -6.46 -9.10
C LEU A 72 -9.68 -5.63 -10.36
N GLY A 73 -10.93 -5.58 -10.82
CA GLY A 73 -11.32 -4.75 -11.97
C GLY A 73 -10.87 -3.30 -11.79
N GLY A 74 -10.12 -2.77 -12.77
CA GLY A 74 -9.56 -1.42 -12.72
C GLY A 74 -8.29 -1.26 -11.87
N GLY A 75 -7.82 -2.30 -11.18
CA GLY A 75 -6.68 -2.19 -10.25
C GLY A 75 -5.36 -1.81 -10.94
N ILE A 76 -5.13 -2.32 -12.15
CA ILE A 76 -3.96 -1.98 -12.97
C ILE A 76 -4.04 -0.51 -13.40
N GLU A 77 -5.21 -0.09 -13.90
CA GLU A 77 -5.48 1.28 -14.37
C GLU A 77 -5.33 2.29 -13.24
N LEU A 78 -5.85 1.96 -12.05
CA LEU A 78 -5.66 2.77 -10.85
C LEU A 78 -4.17 2.92 -10.53
N LEU A 79 -3.43 1.82 -10.43
CA LEU A 79 -2.02 1.86 -10.05
C LEU A 79 -1.18 2.67 -11.06
N LYS A 80 -1.45 2.52 -12.37
CA LYS A 80 -0.82 3.33 -13.42
C LYS A 80 -1.11 4.81 -13.25
N GLY A 81 -2.37 5.19 -13.01
CA GLY A 81 -2.74 6.58 -12.76
C GLY A 81 -2.07 7.20 -11.53
N LEU A 82 -1.71 6.37 -10.54
CA LEU A 82 -1.00 6.80 -9.33
C LEU A 82 0.52 6.93 -9.50
N GLU A 83 1.11 6.47 -10.61
CA GLU A 83 2.56 6.53 -10.84
C GLU A 83 3.11 7.96 -10.89
N ALA A 84 2.30 8.97 -11.17
CA ALA A 84 2.77 10.36 -11.13
C ALA A 84 2.79 10.95 -9.70
N THR A 85 2.21 10.25 -8.72
CA THR A 85 2.05 10.74 -7.34
C THR A 85 3.19 10.29 -6.43
N ASN A 86 3.29 10.95 -5.26
CA ASN A 86 4.04 10.43 -4.11
C ASN A 86 3.28 9.24 -3.50
N LEU A 87 3.43 8.07 -4.12
CA LEU A 87 2.63 6.87 -3.85
C LEU A 87 3.28 5.96 -2.79
N SER A 88 2.46 5.40 -1.91
CA SER A 88 2.78 4.16 -1.19
C SER A 88 1.61 3.21 -1.13
N ILE A 89 1.89 1.91 -1.18
CA ILE A 89 0.89 0.89 -0.88
C ILE A 89 0.81 0.75 0.63
N LEU A 90 -0.37 0.96 1.21
CA LEU A 90 -0.61 0.84 2.64
C LEU A 90 -1.65 -0.24 2.89
N THR A 91 -1.20 -1.43 3.30
CA THR A 91 -2.05 -2.62 3.37
C THR A 91 -2.11 -3.26 4.75
N GLY A 92 -3.28 -3.80 5.08
CA GLY A 92 -3.52 -4.55 6.29
C GLY A 92 -2.80 -5.90 6.29
N CYS A 93 -2.06 -6.21 7.34
CA CYS A 93 -1.44 -7.51 7.54
C CYS A 93 -2.18 -8.30 8.64
N PRO A 94 -2.49 -9.60 8.42
CA PRO A 94 -3.10 -10.44 9.43
C PRO A 94 -2.30 -10.54 10.72
N GLN A 95 -2.97 -10.97 11.80
CA GLN A 95 -2.30 -11.22 13.08
C GLN A 95 -1.15 -12.23 12.90
N GLY A 96 0.01 -11.86 13.44
CA GLY A 96 1.24 -12.65 13.31
C GLY A 96 2.12 -12.24 12.12
N GLY A 97 1.73 -11.24 11.32
CA GLY A 97 2.60 -10.61 10.32
C GLY A 97 2.89 -11.44 9.07
N TRP A 98 2.44 -12.69 9.01
CA TRP A 98 2.77 -13.62 7.94
C TRP A 98 2.30 -13.19 6.55
N GLY A 99 1.24 -12.37 6.46
CA GLY A 99 0.70 -11.92 5.17
C GLY A 99 1.59 -10.89 4.48
N GLY A 100 2.50 -10.23 5.20
CA GLY A 100 3.31 -9.15 4.65
C GLY A 100 4.26 -9.62 3.55
N MET A 101 4.94 -10.75 3.77
CA MET A 101 5.83 -11.35 2.76
C MET A 101 5.04 -11.82 1.53
N GLU A 102 3.86 -12.42 1.71
CA GLU A 102 3.03 -12.87 0.58
C GLU A 102 2.59 -11.67 -0.29
N LYS A 103 2.25 -10.54 0.33
CA LYS A 103 1.90 -9.29 -0.37
C LYS A 103 3.09 -8.67 -1.08
N TYR A 104 4.26 -8.67 -0.45
CA TYR A 104 5.51 -8.24 -1.08
C TYR A 104 5.82 -9.06 -2.34
N LEU A 105 5.73 -10.39 -2.25
CA LEU A 105 5.95 -11.28 -3.38
C LEU A 105 4.91 -11.08 -4.49
N TRP A 106 3.65 -10.82 -4.13
CA TRP A 106 2.62 -10.48 -5.11
C TRP A 106 2.99 -9.20 -5.88
N MET A 107 3.38 -8.14 -5.19
CA MET A 107 3.77 -6.87 -5.80
C MET A 107 5.03 -7.03 -6.67
N GLN A 108 6.02 -7.81 -6.22
CA GLN A 108 7.21 -8.11 -7.03
C GLN A 108 6.84 -8.80 -8.36
N ARG A 109 5.89 -9.72 -8.35
CA ARG A 109 5.51 -10.50 -9.54
C ARG A 109 4.59 -9.75 -10.50
N ASN A 110 3.63 -9.02 -9.95
CA ASN A 110 2.57 -8.42 -10.75
C ASN A 110 2.86 -6.96 -11.10
N VAL A 111 3.74 -6.29 -10.35
CA VAL A 111 4.10 -4.89 -10.58
C VAL A 111 5.53 -4.77 -11.08
N VAL A 112 6.53 -5.20 -10.30
CA VAL A 112 7.95 -4.96 -10.63
C VAL A 112 8.44 -5.81 -11.80
N ALA A 113 8.07 -7.10 -11.84
CA ALA A 113 8.46 -7.99 -12.93
C ALA A 113 7.68 -7.74 -14.23
N SER A 114 6.68 -6.86 -14.20
CA SER A 114 5.86 -6.52 -15.36
C SER A 114 6.48 -5.35 -16.12
N GLU A 115 6.44 -5.39 -17.45
CA GLU A 115 6.83 -4.25 -18.30
C GLU A 115 5.78 -3.11 -18.28
N GLU A 116 4.67 -3.30 -17.57
CA GLU A 116 3.56 -2.34 -17.53
C GLU A 116 3.81 -1.13 -16.62
N PHE A 117 4.76 -1.22 -15.68
CA PHE A 117 4.96 -0.22 -14.63
C PHE A 117 6.38 0.34 -14.63
N MET A 118 6.53 1.57 -14.17
CA MET A 118 7.84 2.26 -14.09
C MET A 118 8.59 1.98 -12.78
N PHE A 119 8.21 0.93 -12.03
CA PHE A 119 8.79 0.62 -10.73
C PHE A 119 9.94 -0.41 -10.83
N ASP A 120 11.13 -0.01 -10.42
CA ASP A 120 12.34 -0.86 -10.47
C ASP A 120 12.54 -1.68 -9.19
N GLY A 121 11.63 -1.52 -8.22
CA GLY A 121 11.45 -2.44 -7.12
C GLY A 121 10.70 -1.85 -5.94
N ILE A 122 10.69 -2.60 -4.86
CA ILE A 122 9.85 -2.31 -3.69
C ILE A 122 10.72 -2.15 -2.46
N GLU A 123 10.50 -1.07 -1.72
CA GLU A 123 10.98 -0.94 -0.35
C GLU A 123 9.86 -1.44 0.59
N TRP A 124 10.12 -2.52 1.33
CA TRP A 124 9.11 -3.12 2.21
C TRP A 124 9.32 -2.68 3.66
N LEU A 125 8.34 -1.92 4.16
CA LEU A 125 8.29 -1.37 5.52
C LEU A 125 7.30 -2.19 6.36
N ASP A 126 7.81 -3.18 7.11
CA ASP A 126 6.96 -4.08 7.90
C ASP A 126 6.69 -3.58 9.32
N HIS A 127 5.48 -3.03 9.51
CA HIS A 127 4.91 -2.63 10.79
C HIS A 127 3.77 -3.57 11.24
N ALA A 128 3.68 -4.80 10.71
CA ALA A 128 2.61 -5.72 11.08
C ALA A 128 2.65 -6.11 12.57
N ASN A 129 3.84 -6.07 13.19
CA ASN A 129 4.06 -6.45 14.57
C ASN A 129 4.35 -5.28 15.52
N SER A 130 4.54 -4.06 15.01
CA SER A 130 4.86 -2.85 15.77
C SER A 130 3.85 -1.73 15.51
N ARG A 131 3.97 -0.60 16.22
CA ARG A 131 3.30 0.64 15.81
C ARG A 131 4.29 1.44 14.96
N PRO A 132 3.83 2.14 13.91
CA PRO A 132 4.69 3.08 13.21
C PRO A 132 5.13 4.19 14.18
N GLY A 133 6.40 4.56 14.10
CA GLY A 133 6.97 5.71 14.79
C GLY A 133 6.78 7.01 14.00
N PRO A 134 6.95 8.19 14.63
CA PRO A 134 6.78 9.48 13.97
C PRO A 134 7.74 9.76 12.80
N ALA A 135 8.80 8.94 12.66
CA ALA A 135 9.81 9.06 11.61
C ALA A 135 9.54 8.14 10.41
N ASP A 136 8.52 7.28 10.47
CA ASP A 136 8.23 6.29 9.43
C ASP A 136 7.43 6.88 8.26
N VAL A 137 7.12 8.18 8.31
CA VAL A 137 6.36 8.92 7.30
C VAL A 137 7.24 10.03 6.72
N GLY A 138 8.08 9.69 5.74
CA GLY A 138 8.89 10.66 5.02
C GLY A 138 9.52 10.09 3.77
N VAL A 139 9.18 10.66 2.61
CA VAL A 139 9.95 10.49 1.36
C VAL A 139 10.86 11.70 1.24
N GLY A 140 12.16 11.49 1.40
CA GLY A 140 13.19 12.50 1.12
C GLY A 140 14.16 11.98 0.06
N ALA A 141 14.34 12.74 -1.02
CA ALA A 141 15.47 12.54 -1.92
C ALA A 141 16.72 13.20 -1.30
N GLY A 142 17.74 12.42 -0.96
CA GLY A 142 19.00 12.97 -0.43
C GLY A 142 20.16 11.99 -0.48
N ALA A 143 21.25 12.40 -1.12
CA ALA A 143 22.57 11.80 -0.92
C ALA A 143 23.14 12.32 0.42
N GLY A 144 23.36 11.44 1.40
CA GLY A 144 23.86 11.82 2.72
C GLY A 144 24.77 10.77 3.34
N VAL A 145 25.90 11.22 3.88
CA VAL A 145 26.78 10.41 4.75
C VAL A 145 26.25 10.54 6.18
N GLY A 146 25.81 9.44 6.79
CA GLY A 146 25.24 9.42 8.13
C GLY A 146 25.94 8.44 9.07
N VAL A 147 26.17 8.87 10.32
CA VAL A 147 26.60 8.02 11.44
C VAL A 147 25.36 7.75 12.30
N GLY A 148 24.94 6.49 12.42
CA GLY A 148 23.71 6.11 13.14
C GLY A 148 23.83 4.76 13.82
N VAL A 149 23.33 4.65 15.06
CA VAL A 149 23.27 3.41 15.85
C VAL A 149 21.91 2.76 15.63
N GLY A 150 21.86 1.54 15.07
CA GLY A 150 20.61 0.83 14.79
C GLY A 150 20.76 -0.70 14.78
N VAL A 151 19.70 -1.41 15.20
CA VAL A 151 19.54 -2.88 15.19
C VAL A 151 18.71 -3.25 13.95
N GLY A 152 19.31 -3.85 12.93
CA GLY A 152 18.63 -4.11 11.66
C GLY A 152 19.14 -5.33 10.92
N VAL A 153 18.21 -6.11 10.31
CA VAL A 153 18.41 -7.45 9.75
C VAL A 153 18.68 -7.49 8.23
N GLY A 154 19.97 -7.45 7.82
CA GLY A 154 20.46 -7.32 6.41
C GLY A 154 21.65 -8.25 6.00
N VAL A 155 21.81 -8.51 4.70
CA VAL A 155 22.88 -9.16 3.93
C VAL A 155 22.90 -8.35 2.62
N GLY A 156 24.03 -7.75 2.28
CA GLY A 156 24.18 -6.98 1.06
C GLY A 156 25.67 -6.78 0.79
N VAL A 157 26.04 -6.48 -0.45
CA VAL A 157 27.41 -6.11 -0.81
C VAL A 157 27.39 -4.66 -1.32
N GLY A 158 28.05 -3.76 -0.58
CA GLY A 158 28.24 -2.34 -0.91
C GLY A 158 29.39 -1.74 -0.09
N VAL A 159 30.00 -0.64 -0.57
CA VAL A 159 31.12 0.07 0.11
C VAL A 159 30.61 1.41 0.65
N GLY A 160 30.69 1.63 1.96
CA GLY A 160 30.35 2.90 2.62
C GLY A 160 31.03 3.02 4.00
N VAL A 161 31.19 4.25 4.53
CA VAL A 161 31.82 4.53 5.85
C VAL A 161 30.79 5.12 6.82
N GLY A 162 30.56 4.46 7.96
CA GLY A 162 29.72 4.93 9.08
C GLY A 162 29.91 4.08 10.36
N VAL A 163 29.60 4.63 11.55
CA VAL A 163 29.71 3.95 12.86
C VAL A 163 28.33 3.80 13.53
N GLY A 164 27.97 2.59 13.95
CA GLY A 164 26.68 2.23 14.59
C GLY A 164 26.63 0.83 15.20
N VAL A 165 25.76 0.59 16.20
CA VAL A 165 25.58 -0.73 16.88
C VAL A 165 24.13 -1.24 16.82
N GLY A 166 23.94 -2.45 16.28
CA GLY A 166 22.75 -3.30 16.44
C GLY A 166 22.67 -4.52 15.47
N VAL A 167 21.73 -5.46 15.70
CA VAL A 167 21.74 -6.88 15.22
C VAL A 167 20.70 -7.24 14.14
N GLY A 168 21.12 -8.15 13.23
CA GLY A 168 20.59 -8.22 11.88
C GLY A 168 20.90 -9.30 10.77
N VAL A 169 19.96 -9.90 9.97
CA VAL A 169 20.14 -10.72 8.70
C VAL A 169 19.10 -10.59 7.51
N GLY A 170 19.46 -10.13 6.29
CA GLY A 170 18.53 -10.00 5.12
C GLY A 170 19.11 -9.63 3.73
N VAL A 171 19.11 -10.53 2.74
CA VAL A 171 19.87 -10.47 1.45
C VAL A 171 19.36 -9.46 0.40
N GLY A 172 20.24 -8.61 -0.14
CA GLY A 172 20.01 -7.69 -1.27
C GLY A 172 21.23 -7.58 -2.20
N VAL A 173 20.96 -7.54 -3.51
CA VAL A 173 21.92 -7.21 -4.58
C VAL A 173 21.36 -5.99 -5.30
N GLY A 174 22.11 -4.88 -5.34
CA GLY A 174 21.70 -3.64 -6.01
C GLY A 174 22.65 -3.29 -7.15
N ASN A 175 22.09 -2.99 -8.32
CA ASN A 175 22.75 -2.16 -9.31
C ASN A 175 22.11 -0.77 -9.21
N ASP A 176 22.92 0.26 -9.02
CA ASP A 176 22.47 1.64 -9.03
C ASP A 176 22.12 2.05 -10.46
N VAL A 177 20.84 1.95 -10.81
CA VAL A 177 20.22 2.60 -11.97
C VAL A 177 18.94 3.28 -11.51
N ASP A 178 18.70 4.50 -12.00
CA ASP A 178 17.69 5.49 -11.58
C ASP A 178 16.23 5.01 -11.70
N GLY A 179 15.84 4.05 -10.85
CA GLY A 179 14.54 3.42 -10.86
C GLY A 179 13.58 3.91 -9.80
N LYS A 180 12.30 4.10 -10.15
CA LYS A 180 11.27 4.50 -9.17
C LYS A 180 11.02 3.35 -8.19
N ARG A 181 11.31 3.54 -6.91
CA ARG A 181 10.95 2.57 -5.85
C ARG A 181 9.52 2.81 -5.37
N LEU A 182 8.77 1.72 -5.18
CA LEU A 182 7.44 1.74 -4.57
C LEU A 182 7.53 1.28 -3.11
N ASN A 183 7.05 2.09 -2.18
CA ASN A 183 6.95 1.66 -0.80
C ASN A 183 5.75 0.73 -0.62
N LEU A 184 5.99 -0.44 -0.03
CA LEU A 184 4.95 -1.33 0.48
C LEU A 184 4.99 -1.28 2.01
N ILE A 185 3.91 -0.78 2.61
CA ILE A 185 3.77 -0.65 4.05
C ILE A 185 2.75 -1.68 4.53
N THR A 186 3.21 -2.64 5.35
CA THR A 186 2.34 -3.63 5.98
C THR A 186 2.09 -3.24 7.42
N CYS A 187 0.83 -3.06 7.81
CA CYS A 187 0.48 -2.69 9.18
C CYS A 187 -0.82 -3.36 9.63
N LYS A 188 -1.19 -3.25 10.91
CA LYS A 188 -2.56 -3.62 11.31
C LYS A 188 -3.52 -2.58 10.72
N SER A 189 -4.64 -3.01 10.11
CA SER A 189 -5.63 -2.08 9.52
C SER A 189 -6.13 -0.99 10.48
N LYS A 190 -6.07 -1.27 11.79
CA LYS A 190 -6.43 -0.30 12.84
C LYS A 190 -5.39 0.79 13.12
N LEU A 191 -4.23 0.74 12.47
CA LEU A 191 -3.11 1.67 12.64
C LEU A 191 -2.84 2.47 11.37
N LYS A 192 -3.62 2.27 10.29
CA LYS A 192 -3.43 3.00 9.03
C LYS A 192 -3.46 4.52 9.24
N GLN A 193 -4.39 5.02 10.06
CA GLN A 193 -4.49 6.44 10.36
C GLN A 193 -3.24 7.02 11.05
N ASP A 194 -2.39 6.19 11.66
CA ASP A 194 -1.17 6.66 12.32
C ASP A 194 -0.09 7.07 11.29
N PHE A 195 -0.28 6.73 10.00
CA PHE A 195 0.56 7.17 8.88
C PHE A 195 0.07 8.49 8.25
N CYS A 196 -1.11 8.98 8.62
CA CYS A 196 -1.71 10.13 7.98
C CYS A 196 -1.05 11.43 8.46
N THR A 197 -0.53 12.22 7.52
CA THR A 197 -0.34 13.66 7.73
C THR A 197 -1.57 14.39 7.19
N PRO A 198 -2.07 15.45 7.85
CA PRO A 198 -3.21 16.21 7.35
C PRO A 198 -3.04 16.63 5.87
N GLY A 199 -4.06 16.32 5.06
CA GLY A 199 -4.08 16.50 3.62
C GLY A 199 -3.68 15.27 2.80
N ASP A 200 -3.03 14.25 3.38
CA ASP A 200 -2.69 13.02 2.68
C ASP A 200 -3.94 12.24 2.26
N VAL A 201 -3.86 11.56 1.12
CA VAL A 201 -4.98 10.82 0.54
C VAL A 201 -4.86 9.34 0.88
N LEU A 202 -5.97 8.70 1.28
CA LEU A 202 -6.09 7.24 1.34
C LEU A 202 -7.18 6.76 0.39
N ILE A 203 -6.82 5.83 -0.49
CA ILE A 203 -7.74 5.05 -1.34
C ILE A 203 -7.88 3.67 -0.70
N ASP A 204 -9.06 3.36 -0.16
CA ASP A 204 -9.32 2.13 0.59
C ASP A 204 -10.80 1.74 0.43
N ASP A 205 -11.10 0.45 0.48
CA ASP A 205 -12.46 -0.09 0.28
C ASP A 205 -13.32 -0.02 1.55
N ARG A 206 -12.71 0.22 2.70
CA ARG A 206 -13.38 0.16 4.01
C ARG A 206 -13.69 1.53 4.60
N GLU A 207 -14.98 1.85 4.71
CA GLU A 207 -15.46 3.08 5.34
C GLU A 207 -14.99 3.27 6.79
N ASP A 208 -14.84 2.20 7.57
CA ASP A 208 -14.38 2.30 8.96
C ASP A 208 -12.90 2.71 9.08
N ILE A 209 -12.10 2.39 8.05
CA ILE A 209 -10.74 2.89 7.91
C ILE A 209 -10.78 4.34 7.43
N GLY A 210 -11.60 4.63 6.41
CA GLY A 210 -11.77 5.96 5.84
C GLY A 210 -12.13 7.01 6.88
N ARG A 211 -13.13 6.75 7.75
CA ARG A 211 -13.50 7.68 8.83
C ARG A 211 -12.33 8.00 9.76
N ARG A 212 -11.53 7.00 10.12
CA ARG A 212 -10.36 7.19 11.00
C ARG A 212 -9.24 7.96 10.30
N TRP A 213 -9.14 7.85 8.98
CA TRP A 213 -8.23 8.64 8.17
C TRP A 213 -8.65 10.11 8.11
N GLU A 214 -9.94 10.37 7.87
CA GLU A 214 -10.52 11.72 7.89
C GLU A 214 -10.41 12.37 9.28
N ASP A 215 -10.64 11.61 10.35
CA ASP A 215 -10.45 12.06 11.74
C ASP A 215 -8.99 12.48 12.02
N ALA A 216 -8.02 11.88 11.32
CA ALA A 216 -6.60 12.25 11.38
C ALA A 216 -6.25 13.49 10.51
N GLY A 217 -7.23 14.05 9.79
CA GLY A 217 -7.08 15.22 8.93
C GLY A 217 -6.73 14.89 7.48
N GLY A 218 -6.75 13.61 7.08
CA GLY A 218 -6.54 13.17 5.71
C GLY A 218 -7.78 13.29 4.83
N VAL A 219 -7.61 12.99 3.55
CA VAL A 219 -8.68 12.87 2.56
C VAL A 219 -8.91 11.39 2.26
N PHE A 220 -10.15 10.93 2.33
CA PHE A 220 -10.50 9.55 2.02
C PHE A 220 -11.22 9.46 0.66
N ILE A 221 -10.74 8.55 -0.19
CA ILE A 221 -11.43 8.14 -1.43
C ILE A 221 -11.94 6.72 -1.20
N HIS A 222 -13.26 6.57 -1.11
CA HIS A 222 -13.87 5.26 -0.93
C HIS A 222 -13.84 4.46 -2.23
N TYR A 223 -12.99 3.44 -2.28
CA TYR A 223 -12.88 2.57 -3.43
C TYR A 223 -13.93 1.45 -3.37
N LYS A 224 -15.01 1.61 -4.12
CA LYS A 224 -16.05 0.58 -4.22
C LYS A 224 -15.73 -0.34 -5.38
N GLY A 225 -14.78 -1.25 -5.14
CA GLY A 225 -14.31 -2.20 -6.14
C GLY A 225 -15.44 -2.82 -6.95
N ASP A 226 -15.23 -2.92 -8.26
CA ASP A 226 -16.12 -3.61 -9.18
C ASP A 226 -15.41 -4.81 -9.80
N GLU A 227 -16.15 -5.89 -10.04
CA GLU A 227 -15.53 -7.15 -10.47
C GLU A 227 -15.05 -7.11 -11.93
N LEU A 228 -15.50 -6.16 -12.76
CA LEU A 228 -15.37 -6.28 -14.23
C LEU A 228 -15.21 -4.98 -15.05
N GLU A 229 -15.51 -3.78 -14.53
CA GLU A 229 -15.66 -2.60 -15.40
C GLU A 229 -14.69 -1.44 -15.12
N GLY A 230 -13.94 -1.49 -14.01
CA GLY A 230 -12.94 -0.48 -13.67
C GLY A 230 -13.51 0.91 -13.35
N LYS A 231 -14.83 1.04 -13.18
CA LYS A 231 -15.50 2.30 -12.86
C LYS A 231 -15.07 2.84 -11.50
N ALA A 232 -14.77 1.95 -10.55
CA ALA A 232 -14.21 2.33 -9.26
C ALA A 232 -12.85 3.04 -9.41
N ALA A 233 -11.99 2.56 -10.30
CA ALA A 233 -10.71 3.17 -10.63
C ALA A 233 -10.91 4.52 -11.33
N GLU A 234 -11.79 4.59 -12.34
CA GLU A 234 -12.13 5.85 -13.02
C GLU A 234 -12.60 6.92 -12.02
N GLN A 235 -13.53 6.58 -11.13
CA GLN A 235 -14.04 7.51 -10.12
C GLN A 235 -12.98 7.97 -9.11
N ALA A 236 -12.06 7.09 -8.73
CA ALA A 236 -10.95 7.45 -7.85
C ALA A 236 -9.97 8.40 -8.55
N LEU A 237 -9.62 8.12 -9.81
CA LEU A 237 -8.75 8.97 -10.61
C LEU A 237 -9.39 10.34 -10.90
N GLU A 238 -10.68 10.39 -11.21
CA GLU A 238 -11.42 11.65 -11.39
C GLU A 238 -11.37 12.55 -10.14
N GLN A 239 -11.47 11.94 -8.95
CA GLN A 239 -11.33 12.66 -7.68
C GLN A 239 -9.91 13.22 -7.49
N LEU A 240 -8.87 12.46 -7.84
CA LEU A 240 -7.48 12.92 -7.79
C LEU A 240 -7.19 14.04 -8.80
N VAL A 241 -7.76 13.98 -10.01
CA VAL A 241 -7.73 15.06 -11.00
C VAL A 241 -8.40 16.32 -10.44
N ALA A 242 -9.58 16.19 -9.81
CA ALA A 242 -10.27 17.30 -9.18
C ALA A 242 -9.45 17.95 -8.03
N MET A 243 -8.62 17.16 -7.36
CA MET A 243 -7.66 17.61 -6.34
C MET A 243 -6.35 18.15 -6.93
N LYS A 244 -6.15 18.08 -8.26
CA LYS A 244 -4.92 18.45 -8.98
C LYS A 244 -3.68 17.66 -8.52
N LEU A 245 -3.89 16.40 -8.10
CA LEU A 245 -2.81 15.49 -7.72
C LEU A 245 -2.27 14.71 -8.93
N ILE A 246 -3.08 14.57 -9.97
CA ILE A 246 -2.72 13.96 -11.26
C ILE A 246 -3.31 14.81 -12.41
N ILE A 247 -2.86 14.57 -13.65
CA ILE A 247 -3.26 15.29 -14.86
C ILE A 247 -4.50 14.67 -15.47
#